data_AF-A0A956F8I7-F1
#
_entry.id   AF-A0A956F8I7-F1
#
_cell.length_a   1.000
_cell.length_b   1.000
_cell.length_c   1.000
_cell.angle_alpha   90.00
_cell.angle_beta   90.00
_cell.angle_gamma   90.00
#
_symmetry.space_group_name_H-M   'P 1'
#
loop_
_entity.id
_entity.type
_entity.pdbx_description
1 polymer ?
#
loop_
_entity_poly.entity_id
_entity_poly.type
_entity_poly.pdbx_seq_one_letter_code
_entity_poly.pdbx_strand_id
1 'polypeptide(L)'
;MRTERRRSPSLLAALVVPLAAGCILPDRGIRAESDDDNPGAVRIVESIPVLPELTAPCGDPEATAAQQRGCPQVPPSLQQGLVPGGPYCACPSGDNRVLPEFNLYAEDPDRRRDDPADTLYAVALLDLDPETDSPQSYVAYPEQLPPGGPGELIRSRGGYGDEVPLVASVGREDNGLWRFRFGKDRGEGTDLCNDDDGETLSVGLHTLTVMVTDRPFFQPRRLDADGEPVLGADGEPELLAPQYGMPNLAIGATWAVANYVFECHDPQVSSACDCSGVAP
;
A
#
# COMPACT_ATOMS: atom_id res chain seq x y z
N MET A 1 -14.24 -83.67 39.24
CA MET A 1 -13.63 -84.09 40.53
C MET A 1 -12.71 -82.99 41.00
N ARG A 2 -12.90 -82.54 42.24
CA ARG A 2 -12.04 -81.60 42.99
C ARG A 2 -10.59 -82.08 43.00
N THR A 3 -9.63 -81.14 42.95
CA THR A 3 -8.75 -80.84 44.10
C THR A 3 -7.92 -79.56 43.91
N GLU A 4 -8.06 -78.67 44.88
CA GLU A 4 -7.18 -77.53 45.15
C GLU A 4 -5.74 -77.96 45.49
N ARG A 5 -4.76 -77.07 45.25
CA ARG A 5 -3.71 -76.75 46.24
C ARG A 5 -3.02 -75.40 45.97
N ARG A 6 -3.33 -74.45 46.87
CA ARG A 6 -2.49 -73.44 47.58
C ARG A 6 -0.96 -73.72 47.51
N ARG A 7 0.00 -72.77 47.57
CA ARG A 7 0.07 -71.39 48.12
C ARG A 7 1.45 -70.76 47.77
N SER A 8 1.45 -69.44 47.54
CA SER A 8 2.43 -68.40 47.99
C SER A 8 3.88 -68.40 47.42
N PRO A 9 4.67 -67.32 47.62
CA PRO A 9 4.85 -66.26 46.62
C PRO A 9 6.33 -66.04 46.26
N SER A 10 6.63 -65.62 45.04
CA SER A 10 7.97 -65.12 44.70
C SER A 10 7.87 -63.69 44.17
N LEU A 11 8.46 -62.82 44.98
CA LEU A 11 8.82 -61.43 44.75
C LEU A 11 9.61 -61.22 43.45
N LEU A 12 9.56 -59.98 42.96
CA LEU A 12 10.49 -59.30 42.03
C LEU A 12 10.32 -59.70 40.56
N ALA A 13 10.18 -58.80 39.58
CA ALA A 13 10.41 -57.37 39.55
C ALA A 13 9.47 -56.73 38.52
N ALA A 14 8.75 -55.68 38.92
CA ALA A 14 8.10 -54.79 37.99
C ALA A 14 9.19 -54.01 37.25
N LEU A 15 9.39 -54.32 35.98
CA LEU A 15 10.18 -53.50 35.07
C LEU A 15 9.36 -52.24 34.80
N VAL A 16 9.54 -51.22 35.65
CA VAL A 16 9.08 -49.86 35.37
C VAL A 16 10.00 -49.35 34.27
N VAL A 17 9.56 -49.49 33.01
CA VAL A 17 10.12 -48.71 31.91
C VAL A 17 9.82 -47.25 32.28
N PRO A 18 10.82 -46.38 32.48
CA PRO A 18 10.56 -44.98 32.61
C PRO A 18 9.99 -44.55 31.26
N LEU A 19 8.68 -44.28 31.23
CA LEU A 19 8.12 -43.33 30.30
C LEU A 19 8.95 -42.07 30.51
N ALA A 20 9.99 -41.91 29.68
CA ALA A 20 10.62 -40.64 29.48
C ALA A 20 9.46 -39.71 29.16
N ALA A 21 9.13 -38.86 30.12
CA ALA A 21 8.35 -37.68 29.88
C ALA A 21 9.18 -36.84 28.91
N GLY A 22 9.12 -37.21 27.63
CA GLY A 22 9.35 -36.27 26.56
C GLY A 22 8.34 -35.18 26.85
N CYS A 23 8.84 -34.04 27.32
CA CYS A 23 8.09 -32.81 27.29
C CYS A 23 7.69 -32.63 25.81
N ILE A 24 6.49 -33.09 25.47
CA ILE A 24 5.76 -32.51 24.35
C ILE A 24 5.52 -31.10 24.86
N LEU A 25 6.46 -30.20 24.56
CA LEU A 25 6.17 -28.78 24.56
C LEU A 25 5.01 -28.67 23.57
N PRO A 26 3.77 -28.37 24.01
CA PRO A 26 2.76 -28.01 23.05
C PRO A 26 3.32 -26.78 22.37
N ASP A 27 3.64 -26.90 21.10
CA ASP A 27 4.16 -25.83 20.26
C ASP A 27 3.05 -24.78 20.13
N ARG A 28 2.86 -23.99 21.18
CA ARG A 28 1.95 -22.85 21.21
C ARG A 28 2.67 -21.73 20.49
N GLY A 29 2.63 -21.81 19.16
CA GLY A 29 3.32 -20.88 18.28
C GLY A 29 3.40 -21.34 16.82
N ILE A 30 3.30 -22.64 16.53
CA ILE A 30 3.21 -23.10 15.14
C ILE A 30 1.79 -22.82 14.65
N ARG A 31 1.63 -21.69 13.96
CA ARG A 31 0.57 -21.53 12.99
C ARG A 31 0.99 -22.31 11.75
N ALA A 32 0.20 -23.30 11.35
CA ALA A 32 0.24 -23.75 9.98
C ALA A 32 -0.42 -22.63 9.17
N GLU A 33 0.37 -21.64 8.77
CA GLU A 33 -0.02 -20.70 7.73
C GLU A 33 -0.15 -21.54 6.46
N SER A 34 -1.39 -21.73 5.99
CA SER A 34 -1.56 -22.09 4.58
C SER A 34 -0.97 -20.95 3.76
N ASP A 35 -0.28 -21.26 2.66
CA ASP A 35 0.32 -20.27 1.74
C ASP A 35 -0.67 -19.24 1.13
N ASP A 36 -1.94 -19.25 1.59
CA ASP A 36 -3.05 -18.40 1.15
C ASP A 36 -3.55 -17.42 2.25
N ASP A 37 -3.06 -17.49 3.49
CA ASP A 37 -3.45 -16.56 4.55
C ASP A 37 -2.60 -15.29 4.48
N ASN A 38 -3.16 -14.20 3.92
CA ASN A 38 -2.51 -12.90 3.98
C ASN A 38 -2.36 -12.48 5.47
N PRO A 39 -1.13 -12.39 6.01
CA PRO A 39 -0.88 -12.17 7.43
C PRO A 39 -1.31 -10.78 7.93
N GLY A 40 -1.69 -9.85 7.04
CA GLY A 40 -2.33 -8.60 7.42
C GLY A 40 -2.69 -7.68 6.25
N ALA A 41 -3.48 -6.66 6.51
CA ALA A 41 -3.83 -5.71 5.45
C ALA A 41 -2.62 -4.87 4.99
N VAL A 42 -2.63 -4.48 3.71
CA VAL A 42 -1.81 -3.40 3.14
C VAL A 42 -1.83 -2.17 4.05
N ARG A 43 -0.70 -1.48 4.14
CA ARG A 43 -0.55 -0.27 4.96
C ARG A 43 0.17 0.80 4.17
N ILE A 44 -0.43 1.99 4.07
CA ILE A 44 0.32 3.17 3.64
C ILE A 44 1.17 3.64 4.82
N VAL A 45 2.46 3.85 4.57
CA VAL A 45 3.44 4.18 5.60
C VAL A 45 3.92 5.60 5.39
N GLU A 46 3.75 6.42 6.42
CA GLU A 46 4.18 7.81 6.41
C GLU A 46 5.54 7.97 7.07
N SER A 47 6.34 8.91 6.55
CA SER A 47 7.56 9.33 7.22
C SER A 47 7.23 10.14 8.48
N ILE A 48 7.80 9.75 9.61
CA ILE A 48 7.78 10.58 10.81
C ILE A 48 8.67 11.79 10.56
N PRO A 49 8.18 13.03 10.72
CA PRO A 49 9.00 14.21 10.53
C PRO A 49 10.07 14.22 11.63
N VAL A 50 11.33 14.15 11.20
CA VAL A 50 12.50 14.19 12.08
C VAL A 50 13.17 15.54 11.93
N LEU A 51 13.78 16.03 13.02
CA LEU A 51 14.55 17.27 12.96
C LEU A 51 15.70 17.13 11.94
N PRO A 52 16.00 18.17 11.13
CA PRO A 52 17.04 18.10 10.11
C PRO A 52 18.41 17.66 10.64
N GLU A 53 18.71 18.03 11.89
CA GLU A 53 19.94 17.65 12.61
C GLU A 53 20.05 16.14 12.84
N LEU A 54 18.92 15.44 12.97
CA LEU A 54 18.85 13.99 13.16
C LEU A 54 18.87 13.22 11.84
N THR A 55 18.54 13.87 10.73
CA THR A 55 18.60 13.29 9.37
C THR A 55 19.89 13.59 8.63
N ALA A 56 20.70 14.56 9.09
CA ALA A 56 21.96 14.93 8.46
C ALA A 56 22.92 13.75 8.18
N PRO A 57 23.03 12.72 9.04
CA PRO A 57 23.87 11.56 8.77
C PRO A 57 23.30 10.57 7.73
N CYS A 58 22.05 10.73 7.28
CA CYS A 58 21.30 9.71 6.53
C CYS A 58 21.59 9.64 5.04
N GLY A 59 22.42 10.55 4.55
CA GLY A 59 23.03 10.49 3.22
C GLY A 59 24.55 10.71 3.27
N ASP A 60 25.14 10.70 4.47
CA ASP A 60 26.57 10.91 4.65
C ASP A 60 27.30 9.56 4.57
N PRO A 61 28.14 9.33 3.55
CA PRO A 61 28.89 8.08 3.42
C PRO A 61 29.91 7.87 4.55
N GLU A 62 30.24 8.92 5.32
CA GLU A 62 31.15 8.85 6.47
C GLU A 62 30.42 8.63 7.81
N ALA A 63 29.07 8.60 7.81
CA ALA A 63 28.30 8.39 9.03
C ALA A 63 28.56 7.01 9.66
N THR A 64 28.67 6.97 10.99
CA THR A 64 28.82 5.71 11.71
C THR A 64 27.55 4.86 11.60
N ALA A 65 27.68 3.54 11.72
CA ALA A 65 26.54 2.62 11.76
C ALA A 65 25.53 2.96 12.88
N ALA A 66 25.98 3.60 13.97
CA ALA A 66 25.09 4.08 15.03
C ALA A 66 24.27 5.30 14.61
N GLN A 67 24.86 6.22 13.85
CA GLN A 67 24.16 7.38 13.30
C GLN A 67 23.19 6.99 12.18
N GLN A 68 23.59 6.04 11.32
CA GLN A 68 22.71 5.49 10.28
C GLN A 68 21.47 4.81 10.89
N ARG A 69 21.60 4.11 12.02
CA ARG A 69 20.44 3.53 12.74
C ARG A 69 19.41 4.56 13.23
N GLY A 70 19.78 5.84 13.35
CA GLY A 70 18.88 6.92 13.74
C GLY A 70 18.08 7.51 12.59
N CYS A 71 18.32 7.06 11.36
CA CYS A 71 17.69 7.60 10.17
C CYS A 71 16.21 7.21 10.05
N PRO A 72 15.36 8.11 9.54
CA PRO A 72 13.99 7.76 9.22
C PRO A 72 13.97 6.57 8.27
N GLN A 73 13.09 5.62 8.63
CA GLN A 73 12.94 4.32 8.00
C GLN A 73 12.15 4.37 6.69
N VAL A 74 11.42 5.45 6.49
CA VAL A 74 10.59 5.72 5.32
C VAL A 74 11.08 7.05 4.76
N PRO A 75 11.35 7.16 3.44
CA PRO A 75 11.80 8.42 2.87
C PRO A 75 10.70 9.48 3.00
N PRO A 76 11.05 10.77 2.88
CA PRO A 76 10.06 11.84 2.94
C PRO A 76 8.89 11.58 1.98
N SER A 77 7.68 11.68 2.52
CA SER A 77 6.40 11.52 1.80
C SER A 77 5.47 12.67 2.15
N LEU A 78 4.47 12.90 1.30
CA LEU A 78 3.40 13.85 1.62
C LEU A 78 2.48 13.23 2.68
N GLN A 79 2.39 13.87 3.85
CA GLN A 79 1.49 13.44 4.91
C GLN A 79 0.03 13.60 4.49
N GLN A 80 -0.80 12.64 4.85
CA GLN A 80 -2.25 12.72 4.68
C GLN A 80 -2.83 13.93 5.41
N GLY A 81 -3.96 14.41 4.90
CA GLY A 81 -4.64 15.60 5.39
C GLY A 81 -4.44 16.79 4.46
N LEU A 82 -4.28 17.99 5.04
CA LEU A 82 -4.20 19.22 4.26
C LEU A 82 -2.92 19.26 3.42
N VAL A 83 -3.09 19.37 2.10
CA VAL A 83 -1.99 19.52 1.17
C VAL A 83 -1.29 20.86 1.42
N PRO A 84 0.03 20.87 1.66
CA PRO A 84 0.80 22.10 1.85
C PRO A 84 1.01 22.81 0.52
N GLY A 85 1.04 24.14 0.55
CA GLY A 85 1.17 24.96 -0.67
C GLY A 85 0.17 26.12 -0.73
N GLY A 86 -0.84 26.09 0.15
CA GLY A 86 -1.92 27.08 0.15
C GLY A 86 -2.97 26.75 -0.91
N PRO A 87 -3.92 27.65 -1.18
CA PRO A 87 -4.94 27.40 -2.17
C PRO A 87 -4.33 27.36 -3.58
N TYR A 88 -4.78 26.39 -4.35
CA TYR A 88 -4.54 26.18 -5.77
C TYR A 88 -5.56 26.98 -6.58
N CYS A 89 -5.29 27.33 -7.84
CA CYS A 89 -6.21 28.12 -8.64
C CYS A 89 -6.88 27.27 -9.72
N ALA A 90 -8.20 27.40 -9.83
CA ALA A 90 -9.01 26.79 -10.88
C ALA A 90 -8.89 27.60 -12.18
N CYS A 91 -7.76 27.49 -12.87
CA CYS A 91 -7.48 28.24 -14.11
C CYS A 91 -7.92 27.43 -15.36
N PRO A 92 -8.57 28.04 -16.38
CA PRO A 92 -8.87 27.37 -17.67
C PRO A 92 -7.62 26.93 -18.46
N SER A 93 -6.48 27.54 -18.15
CA SER A 93 -5.14 27.18 -18.61
C SER A 93 -4.31 26.99 -17.34
N GLY A 94 -3.95 25.74 -17.02
CA GLY A 94 -3.45 25.28 -15.72
C GLY A 94 -2.58 26.25 -14.89
N ASP A 95 -2.68 26.14 -13.57
CA ASP A 95 -1.99 27.02 -12.61
C ASP A 95 -0.51 26.66 -12.46
N ASN A 96 0.31 27.67 -12.16
CA ASN A 96 1.71 27.52 -11.78
C ASN A 96 1.88 27.05 -10.33
N ARG A 97 0.83 27.10 -9.50
CA ARG A 97 0.85 26.48 -8.16
C ARG A 97 0.60 24.99 -8.28
N VAL A 98 1.63 24.29 -8.73
CA VAL A 98 1.60 22.84 -8.81
C VAL A 98 2.00 22.23 -7.48
N LEU A 99 1.32 21.16 -7.07
CA LEU A 99 1.78 20.29 -5.99
C LEU A 99 3.09 19.66 -6.46
N PRO A 100 4.23 19.89 -5.77
CA PRO A 100 5.47 19.23 -6.13
C PRO A 100 5.29 17.72 -6.12
N GLU A 101 6.01 17.05 -7.02
CA GLU A 101 6.07 15.60 -7.05
C GLU A 101 6.37 15.05 -5.65
N PHE A 102 5.63 14.02 -5.25
CA PHE A 102 5.86 13.32 -4.01
C PHE A 102 5.75 11.80 -4.19
N ASN A 103 6.36 11.09 -3.24
CA ASN A 103 6.26 9.65 -3.16
C ASN A 103 5.32 9.24 -2.03
N LEU A 104 4.49 8.26 -2.34
CA LEU A 104 3.69 7.48 -1.41
C LEU A 104 4.40 6.15 -1.18
N TYR A 105 4.42 5.70 0.07
CA TYR A 105 5.01 4.41 0.41
C TYR A 105 3.95 3.50 1.02
N ALA A 106 3.95 2.24 0.61
CA ALA A 106 3.04 1.23 1.16
C ALA A 106 3.78 -0.08 1.42
N GLU A 107 3.30 -0.85 2.39
CA GLU A 107 3.81 -2.17 2.74
C GLU A 107 2.69 -3.20 2.66
N ASP A 108 3.04 -4.38 2.18
CA ASP A 108 2.26 -5.59 2.31
C ASP A 108 2.96 -6.51 3.31
N PRO A 109 2.29 -6.94 4.40
CA PRO A 109 2.87 -7.94 5.29
C PRO A 109 2.93 -9.33 4.64
N ASP A 110 2.25 -9.59 3.51
CA ASP A 110 2.33 -10.87 2.81
C ASP A 110 3.69 -11.08 2.13
N ARG A 111 4.32 -12.22 2.41
CA ARG A 111 5.67 -12.53 1.96
C ARG A 111 5.82 -13.97 1.54
N ARG A 112 6.58 -14.17 0.46
CA ARG A 112 7.10 -15.47 0.04
C ARG A 112 8.60 -15.51 0.25
N ARG A 113 9.03 -16.07 1.39
CA ARG A 113 10.43 -16.06 1.84
C ARG A 113 10.92 -14.61 2.01
N ASP A 114 11.89 -14.19 1.19
CA ASP A 114 12.57 -12.89 1.30
C ASP A 114 11.95 -11.82 0.38
N ASP A 115 10.97 -12.17 -0.46
CA ASP A 115 10.31 -11.23 -1.40
C ASP A 115 8.85 -10.97 -0.97
N PRO A 116 8.27 -9.80 -1.30
CA PRO A 116 6.83 -9.59 -1.16
C PRO A 116 6.08 -10.65 -1.96
N ALA A 117 4.99 -11.18 -1.39
CA ALA A 117 4.17 -12.20 -2.05
C ALA A 117 3.46 -11.64 -3.28
N ASP A 118 3.01 -10.39 -3.14
CA ASP A 118 2.09 -9.73 -4.05
C ASP A 118 2.64 -8.39 -4.56
N THR A 119 2.13 -7.97 -5.72
CA THR A 119 2.39 -6.63 -6.28
C THR A 119 1.35 -5.67 -5.75
N LEU A 120 1.78 -4.50 -5.28
CA LEU A 120 0.84 -3.45 -4.88
C LEU A 120 0.42 -2.61 -6.08
N TYR A 121 -0.87 -2.29 -6.15
CA TYR A 121 -1.49 -1.46 -7.19
C TYR A 121 -2.11 -0.22 -6.56
N ALA A 122 -2.10 0.91 -7.26
CA ALA A 122 -2.72 2.13 -6.77
C ALA A 122 -3.69 2.77 -7.76
N VAL A 123 -4.54 3.65 -7.24
CA VAL A 123 -5.39 4.57 -8.01
C VAL A 123 -5.60 5.85 -7.22
N ALA A 124 -5.68 6.98 -7.93
CA ALA A 124 -6.10 8.27 -7.39
C ALA A 124 -7.57 8.53 -7.74
N LEU A 125 -8.36 8.91 -6.74
CA LEU A 125 -9.79 9.18 -6.82
C LEU A 125 -10.06 10.60 -6.31
N LEU A 126 -10.69 11.44 -7.12
CA LEU A 126 -11.00 12.83 -6.79
C LEU A 126 -12.46 12.96 -6.37
N ASP A 127 -12.70 13.61 -5.22
CA ASP A 127 -14.03 13.87 -4.65
C ASP A 127 -14.94 12.64 -4.61
N LEU A 128 -14.35 11.49 -4.25
CA LEU A 128 -15.06 10.22 -4.15
C LEU A 128 -16.27 10.34 -3.21
N ASP A 129 -17.47 10.15 -3.76
CA ASP A 129 -18.69 9.97 -2.95
C ASP A 129 -18.61 8.64 -2.20
N PRO A 130 -18.64 8.63 -0.85
CA PRO A 130 -18.55 7.39 -0.08
C PRO A 130 -19.73 6.44 -0.30
N GLU A 131 -20.85 6.92 -0.84
CA GLU A 131 -22.05 6.11 -1.12
C GLU A 131 -22.12 5.61 -2.57
N THR A 132 -21.09 5.87 -3.40
CA THR A 132 -21.09 5.44 -4.80
C THR A 132 -20.87 3.94 -4.96
N ASP A 133 -21.66 3.32 -5.83
CA ASP A 133 -21.42 1.96 -6.33
C ASP A 133 -20.47 1.95 -7.55
N SER A 134 -19.97 3.11 -7.96
CA SER A 134 -19.13 3.28 -9.15
C SER A 134 -17.93 4.17 -8.88
N PRO A 135 -16.98 3.74 -8.02
CA PRO A 135 -15.79 4.53 -7.70
C PRO A 135 -14.91 4.86 -8.92
N GLN A 136 -14.99 4.05 -9.99
CA GLN A 136 -14.24 4.26 -11.22
C GLN A 136 -14.58 5.56 -11.95
N SER A 137 -15.74 6.18 -11.68
CA SER A 137 -16.09 7.50 -12.26
C SER A 137 -15.37 8.66 -11.59
N TYR A 138 -14.66 8.39 -10.49
CA TYR A 138 -13.91 9.38 -9.73
C TYR A 138 -12.40 9.26 -9.96
N VAL A 139 -11.95 8.36 -10.85
CA VAL A 139 -10.54 8.23 -11.21
C VAL A 139 -10.04 9.55 -11.77
N ALA A 140 -8.93 10.05 -11.22
CA ALA A 140 -8.33 11.32 -11.62
C ALA A 140 -6.80 11.20 -11.67
N TYR A 141 -6.16 12.15 -12.34
CA TYR A 141 -4.70 12.24 -12.50
C TYR A 141 -4.04 10.96 -13.07
N PRO A 142 -4.57 10.36 -14.15
CA PRO A 142 -4.04 9.12 -14.71
C PRO A 142 -2.63 9.25 -15.30
N GLU A 143 -2.18 10.46 -15.64
CA GLU A 143 -0.81 10.72 -16.10
C GLU A 143 0.21 10.70 -14.96
N GLN A 144 -0.22 11.00 -13.74
CA GLN A 144 0.57 11.13 -12.53
C GLN A 144 0.61 9.80 -11.79
N LEU A 145 -0.53 9.14 -11.71
CA LEU A 145 -0.68 7.83 -11.09
C LEU A 145 -1.61 6.97 -11.95
N PRO A 146 -1.05 6.18 -12.89
CA PRO A 146 -1.84 5.32 -13.76
C PRO A 146 -2.76 4.40 -12.94
N PRO A 147 -4.06 4.30 -13.27
CA PRO A 147 -5.00 3.53 -12.49
C PRO A 147 -4.69 2.03 -12.59
N GLY A 148 -4.48 1.38 -11.44
CA GLY A 148 -3.95 0.02 -11.38
C GLY A 148 -2.47 -0.09 -11.76
N GLY A 149 -1.75 1.02 -11.78
CA GLY A 149 -0.30 1.05 -11.95
C GLY A 149 0.38 0.30 -10.80
N PRO A 150 1.32 -0.62 -11.08
CA PRO A 150 2.07 -1.29 -10.04
C PRO A 150 3.00 -0.31 -9.36
N GLY A 151 3.18 -0.45 -8.05
CA GLY A 151 4.21 0.26 -7.32
C GLY A 151 5.61 -0.21 -7.73
N GLU A 152 6.61 0.54 -7.32
CA GLU A 152 8.01 0.16 -7.44
C GLU A 152 8.52 -0.42 -6.11
N LEU A 153 8.93 -1.69 -6.11
CA LEU A 153 9.49 -2.32 -4.92
C LEU A 153 10.85 -1.71 -4.56
N ILE A 154 10.95 -1.11 -3.37
CA ILE A 154 12.20 -0.56 -2.86
C ILE A 154 12.95 -1.63 -2.06
N ARG A 155 14.09 -2.06 -2.59
CA ARG A 155 14.92 -3.09 -1.95
C ARG A 155 15.95 -2.45 -1.02
N SER A 156 16.02 -2.91 0.22
CA SER A 156 16.89 -2.39 1.28
C SER A 156 18.40 -2.59 1.08
N ARG A 157 18.88 -3.06 -0.09
CA ARG A 157 20.26 -3.54 -0.26
C ARG A 157 21.11 -2.70 -1.21
N GLY A 158 21.82 -1.73 -0.64
CA GLY A 158 23.22 -1.40 -0.92
C GLY A 158 23.68 -1.33 -2.39
N GLY A 159 23.00 -0.55 -3.22
CA GLY A 159 23.52 -0.14 -4.53
C GLY A 159 24.12 1.26 -4.46
N TYR A 160 25.37 1.41 -4.92
CA TYR A 160 25.94 2.72 -5.23
C TYR A 160 25.02 3.46 -6.22
N GLY A 161 24.28 4.46 -5.75
CA GLY A 161 23.39 5.29 -6.55
C GLY A 161 22.64 6.26 -5.65
N ASP A 162 22.27 7.43 -6.18
CA ASP A 162 21.71 8.60 -5.48
C ASP A 162 20.36 8.38 -4.75
N GLU A 163 19.97 7.14 -4.47
CA GLU A 163 18.74 6.83 -3.74
C GLU A 163 19.01 6.79 -2.23
N VAL A 164 18.24 7.58 -1.48
CA VAL A 164 18.34 7.69 -0.02
C VAL A 164 18.35 6.29 0.59
N PRO A 165 19.44 5.87 1.26
CA PRO A 165 19.55 4.51 1.75
C PRO A 165 18.47 4.24 2.80
N LEU A 166 17.53 3.36 2.46
CA LEU A 166 16.61 2.80 3.44
C LEU A 166 17.40 1.96 4.42
N VAL A 167 17.58 2.49 5.63
CA VAL A 167 18.25 1.75 6.70
C VAL A 167 17.32 0.61 7.11
N ALA A 168 17.81 -0.63 7.04
CA ALA A 168 17.07 -1.79 7.52
C ALA A 168 16.55 -1.52 8.94
N SER A 169 15.24 -1.62 9.13
CA SER A 169 14.66 -1.35 10.44
C SER A 169 15.02 -2.47 11.42
N VAL A 170 15.15 -2.12 12.70
CA VAL A 170 15.18 -3.14 13.74
C VAL A 170 13.75 -3.67 13.93
N GLY A 171 13.43 -4.80 13.30
CA GLY A 171 12.15 -5.51 13.45
C GLY A 171 11.21 -5.50 12.24
N ARG A 172 11.54 -4.78 11.17
CA ARG A 172 11.03 -5.03 9.80
C ARG A 172 12.12 -5.77 9.06
N GLU A 173 11.92 -7.07 8.86
CA GLU A 173 12.81 -7.88 8.04
C GLU A 173 12.69 -7.39 6.57
N ASP A 174 13.82 -7.26 5.87
CA ASP A 174 14.01 -6.74 4.50
C ASP A 174 12.74 -6.19 3.80
N ASN A 175 12.45 -4.93 4.12
CA ASN A 175 11.29 -4.09 3.78
C ASN A 175 10.54 -4.44 2.48
N GLY A 176 9.35 -5.04 2.59
CA GLY A 176 8.34 -5.13 1.52
C GLY A 176 7.69 -3.78 1.19
N LEU A 177 8.51 -2.73 1.05
CA LEU A 177 8.10 -1.35 0.84
C LEU A 177 7.98 -1.06 -0.65
N TRP A 178 6.82 -0.57 -1.06
CA TRP A 178 6.51 -0.16 -2.42
C TRP A 178 6.41 1.37 -2.49
N ARG A 179 6.97 1.94 -3.56
CA ARG A 179 6.92 3.37 -3.89
C ARG A 179 5.88 3.60 -4.99
N PHE A 180 5.01 4.57 -4.77
CA PHE A 180 4.15 5.14 -5.80
C PHE A 180 4.51 6.59 -5.97
N ARG A 181 4.91 6.97 -7.17
CA ARG A 181 5.24 8.35 -7.53
C ARG A 181 3.97 9.05 -7.96
N PHE A 182 3.69 10.22 -7.40
CA PHE A 182 2.59 11.09 -7.82
C PHE A 182 3.17 12.40 -8.34
N GLY A 183 3.05 12.62 -9.64
CA GLY A 183 3.63 13.76 -10.36
C GLY A 183 4.20 13.34 -11.73
N LYS A 184 4.47 14.30 -12.61
CA LYS A 184 4.95 14.02 -13.97
C LYS A 184 6.46 13.75 -13.99
N ASP A 185 6.95 13.15 -15.06
CA ASP A 185 8.39 12.93 -15.26
C ASP A 185 9.17 14.25 -15.20
N ARG A 186 10.34 14.23 -14.52
CA ARG A 186 11.27 15.37 -14.35
C ARG A 186 10.88 16.43 -13.29
N GLY A 187 10.04 16.07 -12.33
CA GLY A 187 9.71 16.97 -11.21
C GLY A 187 8.76 18.10 -11.58
N GLU A 188 8.05 17.97 -12.70
CA GLU A 188 6.91 18.82 -13.02
C GLU A 188 5.78 18.46 -12.05
N GLY A 189 5.35 19.44 -11.25
CA GLY A 189 4.32 19.22 -10.24
C GLY A 189 2.94 18.95 -10.85
N THR A 190 1.97 18.62 -10.00
CA THR A 190 0.59 18.36 -10.39
C THR A 190 -0.28 19.58 -10.13
N ASP A 191 -1.00 20.06 -11.14
CA ASP A 191 -2.10 21.00 -10.93
C ASP A 191 -3.28 20.23 -10.33
N LEU A 192 -3.65 20.50 -9.09
CA LEU A 192 -4.75 19.81 -8.42
C LEU A 192 -6.12 20.41 -8.74
N CYS A 193 -6.22 21.58 -9.38
CA CYS A 193 -7.50 22.19 -9.71
C CYS A 193 -7.93 21.96 -11.16
N ASN A 194 -7.12 21.23 -11.93
CA ASN A 194 -7.44 20.78 -13.26
C ASN A 194 -7.12 19.29 -13.31
N ASP A 195 -8.14 18.45 -13.45
CA ASP A 195 -7.86 17.04 -13.72
C ASP A 195 -7.18 16.91 -15.10
N ASP A 196 -6.31 15.93 -15.28
CA ASP A 196 -5.58 15.76 -16.55
C ASP A 196 -6.46 15.39 -17.74
N ASP A 197 -7.77 15.22 -17.52
CA ASP A 197 -8.78 15.04 -18.57
C ASP A 197 -9.34 16.39 -19.08
N GLY A 198 -8.90 17.50 -18.48
CA GLY A 198 -9.17 18.86 -18.92
C GLY A 198 -10.40 19.50 -18.27
N GLU A 199 -10.97 18.89 -17.24
CA GLU A 199 -12.02 19.50 -16.43
C GLU A 199 -11.40 20.32 -15.28
N THR A 200 -11.79 21.59 -15.24
CA THR A 200 -11.44 22.48 -14.13
C THR A 200 -12.38 22.23 -12.95
N LEU A 201 -11.81 22.01 -11.77
CA LEU A 201 -12.57 21.82 -10.55
C LEU A 201 -13.29 23.09 -10.13
N SER A 202 -14.40 22.92 -9.42
CA SER A 202 -15.13 24.04 -8.83
C SER A 202 -14.27 24.77 -7.78
N VAL A 203 -14.64 26.00 -7.46
CA VAL A 203 -14.05 26.70 -6.31
C VAL A 203 -14.52 26.03 -5.01
N GLY A 204 -13.60 25.69 -4.11
CA GLY A 204 -13.93 25.05 -2.83
C GLY A 204 -12.87 24.10 -2.32
N LEU A 205 -13.26 23.28 -1.34
CA LEU A 205 -12.44 22.20 -0.80
C LEU A 205 -12.69 20.92 -1.58
N HIS A 206 -11.61 20.23 -1.92
CA HIS A 206 -11.59 18.98 -2.66
C HIS A 206 -10.80 17.92 -1.91
N THR A 207 -11.12 16.65 -2.17
CA THR A 207 -10.44 15.50 -1.58
C THR A 207 -9.85 14.62 -2.67
N LEU A 208 -8.54 14.39 -2.59
CA LEU A 208 -7.84 13.38 -3.38
C LEU A 208 -7.60 12.15 -2.50
N THR A 209 -8.25 11.05 -2.82
CA THR A 209 -8.08 9.76 -2.16
C THR A 209 -7.18 8.87 -3.01
N VAL A 210 -6.03 8.46 -2.47
CA VAL A 210 -5.20 7.43 -3.09
C VAL A 210 -5.47 6.09 -2.40
N MET A 211 -5.91 5.10 -3.18
CA MET A 211 -6.13 3.73 -2.69
C MET A 211 -5.00 2.83 -3.19
N VAL A 212 -4.45 2.01 -2.29
CA VAL A 212 -3.44 0.98 -2.60
C VAL A 212 -3.99 -0.39 -2.22
N THR A 213 -3.82 -1.39 -3.07
CA THR A 213 -4.29 -2.77 -2.83
C THR A 213 -3.24 -3.80 -3.24
N ASP A 214 -3.26 -4.97 -2.60
CA ASP A 214 -2.34 -6.10 -2.81
C ASP A 214 -2.70 -6.99 -4.01
N ARG A 215 -3.85 -6.74 -4.65
CA ARG A 215 -4.31 -7.53 -5.79
C ARG A 215 -4.90 -6.62 -6.86
N PRO A 216 -4.98 -7.07 -8.12
CA PRO A 216 -5.65 -6.29 -9.16
C PRO A 216 -7.06 -5.87 -8.73
N PHE A 217 -7.45 -4.66 -9.10
CA PHE A 217 -8.79 -4.13 -8.85
C PHE A 217 -9.88 -5.06 -9.40
N PHE A 218 -11.06 -4.97 -8.81
CA PHE A 218 -12.19 -5.82 -9.17
C PHE A 218 -12.50 -5.75 -10.67
N GLN A 219 -12.65 -6.91 -11.29
CA GLN A 219 -13.08 -7.05 -12.68
C GLN A 219 -14.40 -7.82 -12.71
N PRO A 220 -15.52 -7.18 -13.07
CA PRO A 220 -16.79 -7.87 -13.15
C PRO A 220 -16.78 -8.85 -14.33
N ARG A 221 -17.45 -9.98 -14.14
CA ARG A 221 -17.72 -10.92 -15.24
C ARG A 221 -18.83 -10.38 -16.11
N ARG A 222 -18.70 -10.57 -17.42
CA ARG A 222 -19.81 -10.35 -18.34
C ARG A 222 -20.87 -11.43 -18.09
N LEU A 223 -22.10 -10.99 -17.88
CA LEU A 223 -23.25 -11.90 -17.70
C LEU A 223 -24.15 -11.87 -18.94
N ASP A 224 -24.80 -12.99 -19.23
CA ASP A 224 -25.83 -13.09 -20.26
C ASP A 224 -27.21 -12.64 -19.74
N ALA A 225 -28.26 -12.85 -20.54
CA ALA A 225 -29.62 -12.44 -20.19
C ALA A 225 -30.22 -13.23 -19.00
N ASP A 226 -29.68 -14.42 -18.72
CA ASP A 226 -30.11 -15.30 -17.65
C ASP A 226 -29.27 -15.09 -16.37
N GLY A 227 -28.25 -14.24 -16.43
CA GLY A 227 -27.35 -13.91 -15.31
C GLY A 227 -26.15 -14.85 -15.20
N GLU A 228 -25.92 -15.71 -16.19
CA GLU A 228 -24.81 -16.65 -16.21
C GLU A 228 -23.56 -16.01 -16.84
N PRO A 229 -22.34 -16.41 -16.44
CA PRO A 229 -21.12 -15.88 -17.04
C PRO A 229 -21.03 -16.21 -18.53
N VAL A 230 -20.85 -15.19 -19.35
CA VAL A 230 -20.49 -15.38 -20.76
C VAL A 230 -19.08 -15.95 -20.81
N LEU A 231 -18.90 -17.10 -21.45
CA LEU A 231 -17.59 -17.73 -21.60
C LEU A 231 -16.93 -17.33 -22.91
N GLY A 232 -15.63 -17.05 -22.85
CA GLY A 232 -14.78 -16.79 -24.00
C GLY A 232 -14.46 -18.05 -24.80
N ALA A 233 -13.64 -17.89 -25.83
CA ALA A 233 -13.25 -19.00 -26.73
C ALA A 233 -12.41 -20.09 -26.04
N ASP A 234 -11.77 -19.77 -24.92
CA ASP A 234 -10.99 -20.66 -24.06
C ASP A 234 -11.84 -21.37 -22.98
N GLY A 235 -13.12 -21.02 -22.86
CA GLY A 235 -14.02 -21.56 -21.85
C GLY A 235 -13.94 -20.84 -20.50
N GLU A 236 -13.16 -19.77 -20.39
CA GLU A 236 -13.08 -18.94 -19.18
C GLU A 236 -14.12 -17.80 -19.21
N PRO A 237 -14.60 -17.30 -18.07
CA PRO A 237 -15.51 -16.16 -18.03
C PRO A 237 -14.90 -14.91 -18.69
N GLU A 238 -15.64 -14.29 -19.60
CA GLU A 238 -15.27 -12.98 -20.15
C GLU A 238 -15.31 -11.93 -19.04
N LEU A 239 -14.20 -11.22 -18.85
CA LEU A 239 -14.08 -10.14 -17.88
C LEU A 239 -14.32 -8.78 -18.56
N LEU A 240 -14.99 -7.89 -17.83
CA LEU A 240 -15.15 -6.49 -18.20
C LEU A 240 -13.92 -5.68 -17.74
N ALA A 241 -13.91 -4.39 -18.08
CA ALA A 241 -12.87 -3.48 -17.63
C ALA A 241 -12.78 -3.43 -16.08
N PRO A 242 -11.57 -3.27 -15.51
CA PRO A 242 -11.41 -3.07 -14.07
C PRO A 242 -12.26 -1.92 -13.55
N GLN A 243 -12.90 -2.14 -12.39
CA GLN A 243 -13.52 -1.09 -11.60
C GLN A 243 -12.50 -0.55 -10.60
N TYR A 244 -11.75 0.45 -11.05
CA TYR A 244 -10.76 1.12 -10.21
C TYR A 244 -11.41 1.77 -8.98
N GLY A 245 -10.71 1.69 -7.84
CA GLY A 245 -11.26 2.10 -6.55
C GLY A 245 -12.12 1.04 -5.86
N MET A 246 -12.33 -0.13 -6.49
CA MET A 246 -12.98 -1.28 -5.88
C MET A 246 -11.98 -2.44 -5.67
N PRO A 247 -11.54 -2.72 -4.42
CA PRO A 247 -10.65 -3.84 -4.16
C PRO A 247 -11.36 -5.16 -4.46
N ASN A 248 -10.63 -6.14 -5.00
CA ASN A 248 -11.20 -7.43 -5.36
C ASN A 248 -11.32 -8.37 -4.14
N LEU A 249 -12.32 -8.10 -3.30
CA LEU A 249 -12.56 -8.85 -2.06
C LEU A 249 -12.76 -10.35 -2.28
N ALA A 250 -13.26 -10.75 -3.45
CA ALA A 250 -13.54 -12.14 -3.80
C ALA A 250 -12.26 -13.00 -3.87
N ILE A 251 -11.11 -12.37 -4.16
CA ILE A 251 -9.80 -13.04 -4.16
C ILE A 251 -8.97 -12.67 -2.92
N GLY A 252 -9.60 -12.12 -1.88
CA GLY A 252 -8.97 -11.80 -0.61
C GLY A 252 -8.23 -10.46 -0.56
N ALA A 253 -8.44 -9.57 -1.55
CA ALA A 253 -7.71 -8.30 -1.64
C ALA A 253 -7.81 -7.50 -0.34
N THR A 254 -6.66 -7.03 0.16
CA THR A 254 -6.58 -6.03 1.21
C THR A 254 -6.16 -4.68 0.62
N TRP A 255 -6.49 -3.60 1.32
CA TRP A 255 -6.25 -2.26 0.82
C TRP A 255 -6.06 -1.25 1.95
N ALA A 256 -5.43 -0.14 1.60
CA ALA A 256 -5.31 1.05 2.42
C ALA A 256 -5.66 2.29 1.60
N VAL A 257 -6.07 3.36 2.28
CA VAL A 257 -6.40 4.65 1.66
C VAL A 257 -5.63 5.76 2.34
N ALA A 258 -5.18 6.72 1.54
CA ALA A 258 -4.60 7.98 1.97
C ALA A 258 -5.47 9.12 1.44
N ASN A 259 -5.87 10.04 2.32
CA ASN A 259 -6.73 11.16 1.94
C ASN A 259 -5.96 12.47 2.02
N TYR A 260 -6.03 13.25 0.95
CA TYR A 260 -5.43 14.56 0.80
C TYR A 260 -6.53 15.58 0.57
N VAL A 261 -6.50 16.69 1.30
CA VAL A 261 -7.47 17.78 1.19
C VAL A 261 -6.78 19.01 0.65
N PHE A 262 -7.33 19.63 -0.38
CA PHE A 262 -6.80 20.86 -0.96
C PHE A 262 -7.93 21.83 -1.28
N GLU A 263 -7.59 23.09 -1.51
CA GLU A 263 -8.56 24.16 -1.77
C GLU A 263 -8.30 24.80 -3.12
N CYS A 264 -9.32 24.89 -3.96
CA CYS A 264 -9.31 25.58 -5.24
C CYS A 264 -9.97 26.96 -5.13
N HIS A 265 -9.30 28.00 -5.60
CA HIS A 265 -9.73 29.40 -5.53
C HIS A 265 -10.06 29.98 -6.91
N ASP A 266 -10.96 30.97 -6.92
CA ASP A 266 -11.25 31.78 -8.11
C ASP A 266 -10.14 32.84 -8.30
N PRO A 267 -9.46 32.87 -9.46
CA PRO A 267 -8.48 33.91 -9.77
C PRO A 267 -9.06 35.32 -9.82
N GLN A 268 -10.36 35.50 -10.06
CA GLN A 268 -11.00 36.82 -10.08
C GLN A 268 -11.21 37.41 -8.68
N VAL A 269 -11.24 36.55 -7.66
CA VAL A 269 -11.59 36.95 -6.28
C VAL A 269 -10.36 36.91 -5.37
N SER A 270 -9.43 35.98 -5.61
CA SER A 270 -8.26 35.79 -4.75
C SER A 270 -7.05 36.55 -5.26
N SER A 271 -6.58 37.55 -4.51
CA SER A 271 -5.33 38.27 -4.81
C SER A 271 -4.08 37.40 -4.68
N ALA A 272 -4.23 36.17 -4.17
CA ALA A 272 -3.17 35.17 -4.12
C ALA A 272 -3.10 34.34 -5.40
N CYS A 273 -4.14 34.34 -6.25
CA CYS A 273 -4.17 33.59 -7.50
C CYS A 273 -3.67 34.45 -8.66
N ASP A 274 -2.61 33.98 -9.34
CA ASP A 274 -2.10 34.61 -10.56
C ASP A 274 -2.03 33.58 -11.70
N CYS A 275 -3.12 33.51 -12.47
CA CYS A 275 -3.20 32.69 -13.69
C CYS A 275 -2.70 33.45 -14.94
N SER A 276 -2.06 34.63 -14.83
CA SER A 276 -1.83 35.53 -15.98
C SER A 276 -0.69 35.12 -16.93
N GLY A 277 -0.20 33.88 -16.85
CA GLY A 277 1.01 33.41 -17.52
C GLY A 277 0.87 32.55 -18.78
N VAL A 278 -0.34 32.35 -19.36
CA VAL A 278 -0.50 31.45 -20.52
C VAL A 278 -1.22 32.16 -21.68
N ALA A 279 -0.46 32.47 -22.74
CA ALA A 279 -0.99 32.96 -24.01
C ALA A 279 -1.68 31.82 -24.78
N PRO A 280 -2.71 32.12 -25.61
CA PRO A 280 -3.44 31.13 -26.42
C PRO A 280 -2.59 30.46 -27.49
#